data_AF-A0A521B8C8-F1
#
_entry.id   AF-A0A521B8C8-F1
#
_cell.length_a   1.000
_cell.length_b   1.000
_cell.length_c   1.000
_cell.angle_alpha   90.00
_cell.angle_beta   90.00
_cell.angle_gamma   90.00
#
_symmetry.space_group_name_H-M   'P 1'
#
loop_
_entity.id
_entity.type
_entity.pdbx_description
1 polymer ?
#
loop_
_entity_poly.entity_id
_entity_poly.type
_entity_poly.pdbx_seq_one_letter_code
_entity_poly.pdbx_strand_id
1 'polypeptide(L)'
;MNDYYHILGVTPHATLEQIKKAYRKKAKLYHPDVNKAVDAHERFILVNEAYEYLLNVSGNNVNRIKRNREKAQKQAAYQQQWEKHERQKARERAREYARMKYEAYLNSDIYRTTEAINVVVDFFITLFILTIVILLPILSFHKNGAISLVIWLIIIVPSFPLWFRFVVRTWNSFSIRSFFYKKQSTIKTRTINILVLFVINVVIFFKIVLNTLITLNLSIGLYAIAIAIGFMLARLVKRNYYKYMLRINVAPGVLGLFFLLNYAFSRNPVSETYWYSYNRYQSKVFYTVLLEDGVYNKYPGIRTFAIEDGVQDNNRVTYEFQEGLFGLRVAKHIYLYYELP
;
A
#
# COMPACT_ATOMS: atom_id res chain seq x y z
N MET A 1 39.05 -22.34 -0.04
CA MET A 1 37.84 -23.14 0.32
C MET A 1 37.89 -24.56 -0.24
N ASN A 2 38.43 -24.78 -1.45
CA ASN A 2 38.86 -26.11 -1.90
C ASN A 2 39.96 -26.72 -1.01
N ASP A 3 40.72 -25.86 -0.34
CA ASP A 3 41.87 -26.25 0.49
C ASP A 3 41.48 -27.18 1.64
N TYR A 4 40.31 -27.00 2.27
CA TYR A 4 39.86 -27.89 3.36
C TYR A 4 39.52 -29.31 2.88
N TYR A 5 39.00 -29.45 1.65
CA TYR A 5 38.79 -30.77 1.04
C TYR A 5 40.12 -31.46 0.76
N HIS A 6 41.13 -30.71 0.28
CA HIS A 6 42.50 -31.21 0.10
C HIS A 6 43.19 -31.54 1.44
N ILE A 7 43.01 -30.70 2.47
CA ILE A 7 43.53 -30.91 3.83
C ILE A 7 42.95 -32.17 4.45
N LEU A 8 41.69 -32.54 4.18
CA LEU A 8 41.12 -33.84 4.56
C LEU A 8 41.39 -34.96 3.56
N GLY A 9 41.82 -34.65 2.34
CA GLY A 9 42.10 -35.62 1.28
C GLY A 9 40.83 -36.26 0.71
N VAL A 10 39.76 -35.47 0.61
CA VAL A 10 38.46 -35.88 0.09
C VAL A 10 38.06 -35.01 -1.10
N THR A 11 37.18 -35.50 -1.97
CA THR A 11 36.72 -34.71 -3.11
C THR A 11 35.72 -33.61 -2.67
N PRO A 12 35.55 -32.53 -3.44
CA PRO A 12 34.54 -31.50 -3.16
C PRO A 12 33.09 -32.03 -3.08
N HIS A 13 32.83 -33.22 -3.63
CA HIS A 13 31.54 -33.91 -3.59
C HIS A 13 31.46 -35.00 -2.50
N ALA A 14 32.43 -35.06 -1.60
CA ALA A 14 32.47 -36.08 -0.56
C ALA A 14 31.26 -36.01 0.39
N THR A 15 30.68 -37.16 0.71
CA THR A 15 29.56 -37.25 1.65
C THR A 15 30.02 -36.94 3.07
N LEU A 16 29.07 -36.59 3.94
CA LEU A 16 29.34 -36.33 5.36
C LEU A 16 30.05 -37.52 6.04
N GLU A 17 29.70 -38.75 5.64
CA GLU A 17 30.34 -39.96 6.15
C GLU A 17 31.79 -40.09 5.70
N GLN A 18 32.08 -39.75 4.43
CA GLN A 18 33.44 -39.75 3.88
C GLN A 18 34.32 -38.70 4.58
N ILE A 19 33.77 -37.51 4.83
CA ILE A 19 34.45 -36.43 5.58
C ILE A 19 34.79 -36.90 7.01
N LYS A 20 33.81 -37.49 7.73
CA LYS A 20 34.02 -38.05 9.08
C LYS A 20 35.03 -39.19 9.11
N LYS A 21 35.07 -40.02 8.06
CA LYS A 21 36.04 -41.12 7.94
C LYS A 21 37.45 -40.60 7.70
N ALA A 22 37.61 -39.62 6.81
CA ALA A 22 38.90 -39.02 6.49
C ALA A 22 39.49 -38.26 7.68
N TYR A 23 38.67 -37.50 8.41
CA TYR A 23 39.07 -36.83 9.65
C TYR A 23 39.62 -37.82 10.67
N ARG A 24 38.89 -38.90 11.00
CA ARG A 24 39.35 -39.92 11.97
C ARG A 24 40.70 -40.52 11.59
N LYS A 25 40.95 -40.75 10.29
CA LYS A 25 42.22 -41.27 9.79
C LYS A 25 43.36 -40.26 9.98
N LYS A 26 43.15 -38.99 9.62
CA LYS A 26 44.16 -37.94 9.73
C LYS A 26 44.41 -37.49 11.17
N ALA A 27 43.37 -37.44 12.01
CA ALA A 27 43.49 -37.13 13.43
C ALA A 27 44.37 -38.16 14.14
N LYS A 28 44.22 -39.46 13.84
CA LYS A 28 45.10 -40.52 14.38
C LYS A 28 46.55 -40.39 13.89
N LEU A 29 46.75 -39.92 12.66
CA LEU A 29 48.07 -39.79 12.04
C LEU A 29 48.88 -38.58 12.57
N TYR A 30 48.19 -37.48 12.89
CA TYR A 30 48.82 -36.23 13.31
C TYR A 30 48.68 -35.91 14.79
N HIS A 31 48.11 -36.82 15.60
CA HIS A 31 47.97 -36.61 17.04
C HIS A 31 49.34 -36.40 17.71
N PRO A 32 49.54 -35.37 18.54
CA PRO A 32 50.85 -35.04 19.14
C PRO A 32 51.40 -36.15 20.06
N ASP A 33 50.54 -37.03 20.56
CA ASP A 33 50.98 -38.19 21.34
C ASP A 33 51.58 -39.31 20.46
N VAL A 34 51.12 -39.42 19.21
CA VAL A 34 51.52 -40.50 18.29
C VAL A 34 52.58 -40.03 17.29
N ASN A 35 52.55 -38.75 16.90
CA ASN A 35 53.46 -38.15 15.93
C ASN A 35 54.27 -37.03 16.60
N LYS A 36 55.59 -37.25 16.72
CA LYS A 36 56.55 -36.32 17.36
C LYS A 36 57.25 -35.39 16.37
N ALA A 37 56.81 -35.34 15.11
CA ALA A 37 57.32 -34.39 14.14
C ALA A 37 57.04 -32.95 14.58
N VAL A 38 57.95 -32.03 14.25
CA VAL A 38 57.87 -30.61 14.63
C VAL A 38 56.60 -29.94 14.10
N ASP A 39 56.06 -30.42 12.98
CA ASP A 39 54.87 -29.90 12.31
C ASP A 39 53.56 -30.66 12.65
N ALA A 40 53.62 -31.71 13.49
CA ALA A 40 52.45 -32.54 13.79
C ALA A 40 51.31 -31.75 14.46
N HIS A 41 51.66 -30.83 15.36
CA HIS A 41 50.71 -29.99 16.08
C HIS A 41 49.91 -29.07 15.14
N GLU A 42 50.60 -28.34 14.25
CA GLU A 42 49.96 -27.44 13.28
C GLU A 42 49.08 -28.22 12.29
N ARG A 43 49.56 -29.38 11.80
CA ARG A 43 48.76 -30.23 10.91
C ARG A 43 47.50 -30.77 11.58
N PHE A 44 47.57 -31.09 12.87
CA PHE A 44 46.40 -31.55 13.63
C PHE A 44 45.34 -30.43 13.76
N ILE A 45 45.78 -29.20 14.06
CA ILE A 45 44.90 -28.02 14.12
C ILE A 45 44.20 -27.80 12.78
N LEU A 46 44.95 -27.80 11.66
CA LEU A 46 44.40 -27.62 10.32
C LEU A 46 43.40 -28.72 9.92
N VAL A 47 43.66 -29.97 10.31
CA VAL A 47 42.75 -31.10 10.06
C VAL A 47 41.46 -30.95 10.87
N ASN A 48 41.52 -30.46 12.11
CA ASN A 48 40.33 -30.21 12.92
C ASN A 48 39.50 -29.04 12.36
N GLU A 49 40.15 -27.94 12.01
CA GLU A 49 39.50 -26.78 11.39
C GLU A 49 38.78 -27.16 10.09
N ALA A 50 39.46 -27.89 9.21
CA ALA A 50 38.87 -28.39 7.96
C ALA A 50 37.65 -29.27 8.21
N TYR A 51 37.70 -30.13 9.22
CA TYR A 51 36.59 -31.01 9.57
C TYR A 51 35.38 -30.25 10.11
N GLU A 52 35.57 -29.33 11.05
CA GLU A 52 34.48 -28.53 11.62
C GLU A 52 33.79 -27.67 10.55
N TYR A 53 34.59 -27.05 9.67
CA TYR A 53 34.07 -26.27 8.56
C TYR A 53 33.21 -27.11 7.61
N LEU A 54 33.73 -28.25 7.16
CA LEU A 54 33.06 -29.13 6.21
C LEU A 54 31.83 -29.81 6.82
N LEU A 55 31.86 -30.15 8.11
CA LEU A 55 30.71 -30.67 8.86
C LEU A 55 29.57 -29.64 8.89
N ASN A 56 29.89 -28.37 9.13
CA ASN A 56 28.92 -27.28 9.13
C ASN A 56 28.34 -27.03 7.74
N VAL A 57 29.15 -26.98 6.68
CA VAL A 57 28.65 -26.70 5.32
C VAL A 57 27.85 -27.88 4.76
N SER A 58 28.35 -29.11 4.90
CA SER A 58 27.72 -30.30 4.32
C SER A 58 26.52 -30.80 5.15
N GLY A 59 26.68 -30.89 6.47
CA GLY A 59 25.63 -31.35 7.38
C GLY A 59 24.43 -30.41 7.45
N ASN A 60 24.65 -29.09 7.47
CA ASN A 60 23.54 -28.13 7.54
C ASN A 60 22.73 -28.09 6.23
N ASN A 61 23.38 -28.27 5.08
CA ASN A 61 22.69 -28.24 3.78
C ASN A 61 21.73 -29.41 3.59
N VAL A 62 22.16 -30.64 3.87
CA VAL A 62 21.30 -31.84 3.73
C VAL A 62 20.10 -31.77 4.69
N ASN A 63 20.34 -31.41 5.96
CA ASN A 63 19.28 -31.25 6.95
C ASN A 63 18.31 -30.10 6.60
N ARG A 64 18.81 -29.03 5.97
CA ARG A 64 17.97 -27.92 5.47
C ARG A 64 17.09 -28.37 4.30
N ILE A 65 17.64 -29.09 3.33
CA ILE A 65 16.89 -29.60 2.17
C ILE A 65 15.79 -30.57 2.62
N LYS A 66 16.10 -31.52 3.51
CA LYS A 66 15.12 -32.48 4.05
C LYS A 66 13.98 -31.77 4.79
N ARG A 67 14.31 -30.87 5.72
CA ARG A 67 13.31 -30.06 6.44
C ARG A 67 12.46 -29.20 5.51
N ASN A 68 13.05 -28.63 4.46
CA ASN A 68 12.31 -27.81 3.49
C ASN A 68 11.31 -28.66 2.69
N ARG A 69 11.70 -29.87 2.25
CA ARG A 69 10.80 -30.80 1.56
C ARG A 69 9.64 -31.25 2.46
N GLU A 70 9.93 -31.63 3.71
CA GLU A 70 8.89 -32.03 4.67
C GLU A 70 7.93 -30.88 4.99
N LYS A 71 8.45 -29.65 5.14
CA LYS A 71 7.61 -28.46 5.31
C LYS A 71 6.71 -28.22 4.10
N ALA A 72 7.25 -28.31 2.88
CA ALA A 72 6.49 -28.15 1.65
C ALA A 72 5.37 -29.19 1.52
N GLN A 73 5.66 -30.46 1.83
CA GLN A 73 4.67 -31.54 1.82
C GLN A 73 3.56 -31.32 2.87
N LYS A 74 3.91 -30.95 4.11
CA LYS A 74 2.92 -30.62 5.14
C LYS A 74 2.04 -29.45 4.74
N GLN A 75 2.62 -28.43 4.09
CA GLN A 75 1.87 -27.27 3.62
C GLN A 75 0.92 -27.62 2.47
N ALA A 76 1.37 -28.45 1.52
CA ALA A 76 0.51 -28.96 0.45
C ALA A 76 -0.65 -29.82 0.98
N ALA A 77 -0.37 -30.72 1.93
CA ALA A 77 -1.40 -31.54 2.57
C ALA A 77 -2.41 -30.68 3.35
N TYR A 78 -1.93 -29.70 4.11
CA TYR A 78 -2.79 -28.74 4.80
C TYR A 78 -3.69 -27.97 3.82
N GLN A 79 -3.12 -27.52 2.69
CA GLN A 79 -3.87 -26.79 1.67
C GLN A 79 -4.97 -27.66 1.05
N GLN A 80 -4.66 -28.91 0.69
CA GLN A 80 -5.65 -29.86 0.16
C GLN A 80 -6.77 -30.15 1.16
N GLN A 81 -6.44 -30.33 2.44
CA GLN A 81 -7.43 -30.54 3.50
C GLN A 81 -8.31 -29.29 3.69
N TRP A 82 -7.70 -28.10 3.71
CA TRP A 82 -8.43 -26.84 3.81
C TRP A 82 -9.39 -26.65 2.63
N GLU A 83 -8.95 -26.93 1.40
CA GLU A 83 -9.80 -26.84 0.21
C GLU A 83 -10.96 -27.83 0.24
N LYS A 84 -10.73 -29.09 0.65
CA LYS A 84 -11.80 -30.08 0.82
C LYS A 84 -12.83 -29.62 1.84
N HIS A 85 -12.37 -29.14 3.00
CA HIS A 85 -13.22 -28.67 4.08
C HIS A 85 -14.01 -27.41 3.70
N GLU A 86 -13.39 -26.44 3.02
CA GLU A 86 -14.09 -25.24 2.53
C GLU A 86 -15.12 -25.59 1.44
N ARG A 87 -14.81 -26.53 0.53
CA ARG A 87 -15.77 -27.03 -0.46
C ARG A 87 -16.96 -27.73 0.21
N GLN A 88 -16.73 -28.49 1.26
CA GLN A 88 -17.79 -29.11 2.05
C GLN A 88 -18.67 -28.07 2.72
N LYS A 89 -18.09 -27.10 3.43
CA LYS A 89 -18.82 -25.97 4.03
C LYS A 89 -19.60 -25.15 3.01
N ALA A 90 -19.03 -24.92 1.82
CA ALA A 90 -19.73 -24.23 0.74
C ALA A 90 -20.95 -25.03 0.24
N ARG A 91 -20.81 -26.37 0.10
CA ARG A 91 -21.92 -27.25 -0.26
C ARG A 91 -22.99 -27.31 0.81
N GLU A 92 -22.62 -27.35 2.09
CA GLU A 92 -23.57 -27.35 3.21
C GLU A 92 -24.38 -26.05 3.24
N ARG A 93 -23.72 -24.89 3.13
CA ARG A 93 -24.40 -23.60 2.99
C ARG A 93 -25.33 -23.59 1.78
N ALA A 94 -24.88 -24.08 0.63
CA ALA A 94 -25.72 -24.17 -0.57
C ALA A 94 -26.95 -25.07 -0.37
N ARG A 95 -26.81 -26.18 0.35
CA ARG A 95 -27.94 -27.07 0.71
C ARG A 95 -28.91 -26.39 1.66
N GLU A 96 -28.40 -25.66 2.65
CA GLU A 96 -29.21 -24.87 3.57
C GLU A 96 -30.01 -23.80 2.81
N TYR A 97 -29.37 -23.06 1.91
CA TYR A 97 -30.03 -22.09 1.03
C TYR A 97 -31.10 -22.74 0.14
N ALA A 98 -30.80 -23.91 -0.44
CA ALA A 98 -31.75 -24.63 -1.28
C ALA A 98 -32.99 -25.11 -0.52
N ARG A 99 -32.90 -25.29 0.80
CA ARG A 99 -34.02 -25.71 1.67
C ARG A 99 -34.81 -24.53 2.24
N MET A 100 -34.23 -23.33 2.26
CA MET A 100 -34.91 -22.16 2.80
C MET A 100 -35.98 -21.64 1.84
N LYS A 101 -37.06 -21.10 2.41
CA LYS A 101 -38.03 -20.30 1.65
C LYS A 101 -37.31 -19.08 1.08
N TYR A 102 -37.66 -18.70 -0.15
CA TYR A 102 -37.03 -17.59 -0.87
C TYR A 102 -37.01 -16.28 -0.06
N GLU A 103 -38.11 -15.94 0.61
CA GLU A 103 -38.21 -14.75 1.45
C GLU A 103 -37.26 -14.78 2.66
N ALA A 104 -37.03 -15.95 3.25
CA ALA A 104 -36.08 -16.13 4.34
C ALA A 104 -34.64 -15.98 3.83
N TYR A 105 -34.35 -16.45 2.61
CA TYR A 105 -33.05 -16.27 1.96
C TYR A 105 -32.74 -14.79 1.70
N LEU A 106 -33.70 -14.00 1.20
CA LEU A 106 -33.54 -12.55 0.99
C LEU A 106 -33.22 -11.79 2.29
N ASN A 107 -33.67 -12.31 3.43
CA ASN A 107 -33.42 -11.73 4.75
C ASN A 107 -32.14 -12.25 5.43
N SER A 108 -31.45 -13.23 4.85
CA SER A 108 -30.21 -13.77 5.39
C SER A 108 -29.07 -12.73 5.39
N ASP A 109 -28.17 -12.84 6.37
CA ASP A 109 -27.03 -11.92 6.50
C ASP A 109 -26.13 -11.90 5.26
N ILE A 110 -25.96 -13.06 4.61
CA ILE A 110 -25.09 -13.19 3.43
C ILE A 110 -25.71 -12.54 2.20
N TYR A 111 -27.01 -12.73 1.96
CA TYR A 111 -27.70 -12.06 0.84
C TYR A 111 -27.67 -10.54 1.03
N ARG A 112 -28.03 -10.07 2.23
CA ARG A 112 -28.06 -8.63 2.53
C ARG A 112 -26.69 -7.97 2.50
N THR A 113 -25.63 -8.64 2.94
CA THR A 113 -24.27 -8.11 2.86
C THR A 113 -23.75 -8.09 1.43
N THR A 114 -24.03 -9.12 0.63
CA THR A 114 -23.68 -9.15 -0.79
C THR A 114 -24.40 -8.05 -1.55
N GLU A 115 -25.68 -7.85 -1.27
CA GLU A 115 -26.46 -6.78 -1.89
C GLU A 115 -25.95 -5.39 -1.50
N ALA A 116 -25.62 -5.17 -0.22
CA ALA A 116 -25.01 -3.93 0.23
C ALA A 116 -23.63 -3.67 -0.41
N ILE A 117 -22.80 -4.70 -0.59
CA ILE A 117 -21.52 -4.60 -1.28
C ILE A 117 -21.74 -4.23 -2.75
N ASN A 118 -22.68 -4.88 -3.43
CA ASN A 118 -23.01 -4.59 -4.82
C ASN A 118 -23.44 -3.14 -5.00
N VAL A 119 -24.28 -2.60 -4.10
CA VAL A 119 -24.67 -1.18 -4.14
C VAL A 119 -23.47 -0.24 -4.02
N VAL A 120 -22.53 -0.54 -3.11
CA VAL A 120 -21.32 0.28 -2.92
C VAL A 120 -20.38 0.18 -4.13
N VAL A 121 -20.18 -1.02 -4.67
CA VAL A 121 -19.35 -1.24 -5.86
C VAL A 121 -19.97 -0.56 -7.08
N ASP A 122 -21.27 -0.75 -7.31
CA ASP A 122 -22.02 -0.12 -8.40
C ASP A 122 -21.93 1.43 -8.29
N PHE A 123 -21.98 1.99 -7.08
CA PHE A 123 -21.77 3.42 -6.83
C PHE A 123 -20.38 3.90 -7.27
N PHE A 124 -19.30 3.24 -6.84
CA PHE A 124 -17.93 3.64 -7.21
C PHE A 124 -17.63 3.44 -8.70
N ILE A 125 -18.14 2.38 -9.32
CA ILE A 125 -18.04 2.16 -10.77
C ILE A 125 -18.77 3.27 -11.52
N THR A 126 -19.97 3.62 -11.07
CA THR A 126 -20.76 4.71 -11.68
C THR A 126 -20.04 6.05 -11.55
N LEU A 127 -19.49 6.36 -10.38
CA LEU A 127 -18.68 7.56 -10.16
C LEU A 127 -17.46 7.60 -11.10
N PHE A 128 -16.77 6.47 -11.25
CA PHE A 128 -15.60 6.36 -12.13
C PHE A 128 -15.97 6.56 -13.61
N ILE A 129 -17.04 5.93 -14.07
CA ILE A 129 -17.57 6.09 -15.42
C ILE A 129 -17.95 7.55 -15.67
N LEU A 130 -18.71 8.18 -14.76
CA LEU A 130 -19.10 9.58 -14.90
C LEU A 130 -17.87 10.50 -14.89
N THR A 131 -16.85 10.18 -14.08
CA THR A 131 -15.58 10.90 -14.11
C THR A 131 -14.91 10.77 -15.48
N ILE A 132 -14.87 9.58 -16.09
CA ILE A 132 -14.30 9.39 -17.44
C ILE A 132 -15.11 10.17 -18.49
N VAL A 133 -16.43 9.99 -18.49
CA VAL A 133 -17.34 10.54 -19.50
C VAL A 133 -17.43 12.07 -19.41
N ILE A 134 -17.21 12.66 -18.24
CA ILE A 134 -17.29 14.12 -18.04
C ILE A 134 -15.89 14.75 -18.04
N LEU A 135 -14.97 14.24 -17.22
CA LEU A 135 -13.66 14.85 -17.00
C LEU A 135 -12.74 14.72 -18.21
N LEU A 136 -12.70 13.57 -18.89
CA LEU A 136 -11.77 13.37 -20.00
C LEU A 136 -12.12 14.21 -21.24
N PRO A 137 -13.40 14.36 -21.66
CA PRO A 137 -13.74 15.30 -22.73
C PRO A 137 -13.39 16.75 -22.36
N ILE A 138 -13.59 17.17 -21.11
CA ILE A 138 -13.23 18.52 -20.64
C ILE A 138 -11.71 18.73 -20.71
N LEU A 139 -10.92 17.78 -20.19
CA LEU A 139 -9.46 17.83 -20.24
C LEU A 139 -8.92 17.77 -21.68
N SER A 140 -9.56 16.98 -22.54
CA SER A 140 -9.19 16.82 -23.94
C SER A 140 -9.51 18.05 -24.76
N PHE A 141 -10.70 18.64 -24.58
CA PHE A 141 -11.10 19.91 -25.18
C PHE A 141 -10.09 21.00 -24.84
N HIS A 142 -9.59 20.96 -23.59
CA HIS A 142 -8.65 21.95 -23.14
C HIS A 142 -7.28 21.87 -23.85
N LYS A 143 -6.79 20.66 -24.17
CA LYS A 143 -5.49 20.47 -24.87
C LYS A 143 -5.59 20.56 -26.39
N ASN A 144 -6.67 20.06 -26.97
CA ASN A 144 -6.78 19.77 -28.40
C ASN A 144 -7.92 20.56 -29.09
N GLY A 145 -8.60 21.45 -28.36
CA GLY A 145 -9.69 22.27 -28.87
C GLY A 145 -10.95 21.48 -29.25
N ALA A 146 -11.84 22.12 -30.01
CA ALA A 146 -13.18 21.62 -30.33
C ALA A 146 -13.18 20.28 -31.09
N ILE A 147 -12.15 20.00 -31.89
CA ILE A 147 -12.00 18.74 -32.64
C ILE A 147 -12.03 17.54 -31.68
N SER A 148 -11.45 17.69 -30.49
CA SER A 148 -11.42 16.59 -29.54
C SER A 148 -12.76 16.32 -28.86
N LEU A 149 -13.65 17.31 -28.75
CA LEU A 149 -15.03 17.08 -28.30
C LEU A 149 -15.81 16.24 -29.32
N VAL A 150 -15.57 16.46 -30.62
CA VAL A 150 -16.19 15.66 -31.68
C VAL A 150 -15.72 14.21 -31.58
N ILE A 151 -14.42 13.99 -31.36
CA ILE A 151 -13.86 12.64 -31.15
C ILE A 151 -14.48 11.97 -29.91
N TRP A 152 -14.58 12.69 -28.78
CA TRP A 152 -15.21 12.16 -27.58
C TRP A 152 -16.70 11.90 -27.75
N LEU A 153 -17.43 12.73 -28.51
CA LEU A 153 -18.83 12.45 -28.85
C LEU A 153 -18.97 11.17 -29.69
N ILE A 154 -18.07 10.95 -30.65
CA ILE A 154 -18.02 9.72 -31.45
C ILE A 154 -17.73 8.48 -30.58
N ILE A 155 -17.04 8.63 -29.44
CA ILE A 155 -16.75 7.54 -28.51
C ILE A 155 -17.90 7.35 -27.49
N ILE A 156 -18.43 8.44 -26.95
CA ILE A 156 -19.41 8.45 -25.86
C ILE A 156 -20.80 8.08 -26.36
N VAL A 157 -21.23 8.60 -27.52
CA VAL A 157 -22.59 8.38 -28.04
C VAL A 157 -22.85 6.90 -28.36
N PRO A 158 -21.95 6.16 -29.05
CA PRO A 158 -22.15 4.73 -29.28
C PRO A 158 -22.02 3.90 -28.00
N SER A 159 -21.24 4.34 -27.01
CA SER A 159 -21.08 3.64 -25.73
C SER A 159 -22.17 4.01 -24.71
N PHE A 160 -22.97 5.06 -24.95
CA PHE A 160 -24.05 5.54 -24.07
C PHE A 160 -24.97 4.42 -23.60
N PRO A 161 -25.50 3.52 -24.46
CA PRO A 161 -26.39 2.46 -24.02
C PRO A 161 -25.77 1.50 -22.99
N LEU A 162 -24.44 1.34 -23.01
CA LEU A 162 -23.71 0.46 -22.09
C LEU A 162 -23.60 1.09 -20.72
N TRP A 163 -23.08 2.31 -20.63
CA TRP A 163 -22.81 2.94 -19.35
C TRP A 163 -24.03 3.64 -18.74
N PHE A 164 -24.98 4.12 -19.55
CA PHE A 164 -26.25 4.66 -19.06
C PHE A 164 -27.07 3.62 -18.30
N ARG A 165 -27.05 2.36 -18.75
CA ARG A 165 -27.68 1.24 -18.03
C ARG A 165 -27.13 1.06 -16.62
N PHE A 166 -25.81 1.19 -16.44
CA PHE A 166 -25.17 1.15 -15.12
C PHE A 166 -25.60 2.34 -14.26
N VAL A 167 -25.57 3.56 -14.82
CA VAL A 167 -26.00 4.77 -14.10
C VAL A 167 -27.45 4.66 -13.62
N VAL A 168 -28.39 4.26 -14.49
CA VAL A 168 -29.81 4.10 -14.14
C VAL A 168 -30.01 2.99 -13.11
N ARG A 169 -29.31 1.86 -13.26
CA ARG A 169 -29.36 0.76 -12.28
C ARG A 169 -28.93 1.23 -10.88
N THR A 170 -27.80 1.94 -10.80
CA THR A 170 -27.29 2.49 -9.54
C THR A 170 -28.23 3.54 -8.95
N TRP A 171 -28.79 4.41 -9.79
CA TRP A 171 -29.74 5.43 -9.35
C TRP A 171 -31.02 4.82 -8.76
N ASN A 172 -31.54 3.77 -9.40
CA ASN A 172 -32.76 3.09 -8.96
C ASN A 172 -32.54 2.16 -7.75
N SER A 173 -31.32 1.62 -7.56
CA SER A 173 -30.98 0.80 -6.39
C SER A 173 -30.63 1.63 -5.15
N PHE A 174 -30.23 2.90 -5.35
CA PHE A 174 -29.80 3.78 -4.27
C PHE A 174 -31.00 4.43 -3.55
N SER A 175 -31.47 3.76 -2.50
CA SER A 175 -32.46 4.29 -1.58
C SER A 175 -31.79 4.90 -0.35
N ILE A 176 -31.72 6.24 -0.30
CA ILE A 176 -31.19 6.96 0.88
C ILE A 176 -31.98 6.60 2.15
N ARG A 177 -33.31 6.38 2.02
CA ARG A 177 -34.15 5.95 3.14
C ARG A 177 -33.74 4.58 3.67
N SER A 178 -33.44 3.59 2.84
CA SER A 178 -33.04 2.24 3.30
C SER A 178 -31.64 2.20 3.92
N PHE A 179 -30.74 3.09 3.49
CA PHE A 179 -29.40 3.25 4.04
C PHE A 179 -29.43 3.80 5.48
N PHE A 180 -30.32 4.76 5.76
CA PHE A 180 -30.46 5.37 7.09
C PHE A 180 -31.52 4.69 7.99
N TYR A 181 -32.51 3.95 7.44
CA TYR A 181 -33.52 3.25 8.26
C TYR A 181 -33.01 1.99 8.97
N LYS A 182 -31.85 1.43 8.59
CA LYS A 182 -31.26 0.26 9.27
C LYS A 182 -30.32 0.68 10.38
N LYS A 183 -30.94 1.26 11.41
CA LYS A 183 -30.38 1.59 12.72
C LYS A 183 -29.61 0.37 13.26
N GLN A 184 -28.28 0.50 13.31
CA GLN A 184 -27.36 -0.19 14.23
C GLN A 184 -26.74 -1.56 13.86
N SER A 185 -27.28 -2.40 12.95
CA SER A 185 -26.64 -3.70 12.63
C SER A 185 -25.68 -3.68 11.44
N THR A 186 -25.89 -2.80 10.45
CA THR A 186 -25.08 -2.79 9.21
C THR A 186 -23.76 -2.02 9.38
N ILE A 187 -23.72 -1.01 10.25
CA ILE A 187 -22.50 -0.25 10.60
C ILE A 187 -21.47 -1.14 11.34
N LYS A 188 -21.89 -2.26 11.93
CA LYS A 188 -21.00 -3.23 12.59
C LYS A 188 -20.33 -4.22 11.64
N THR A 189 -20.49 -4.07 10.32
CA THR A 189 -19.79 -4.98 9.40
C THR A 189 -18.33 -4.58 9.33
N ARG A 190 -17.43 -5.51 9.70
CA ARG A 190 -15.97 -5.33 9.75
C ARG A 190 -15.41 -4.59 8.52
N THR A 191 -15.92 -4.89 7.32
CA THR A 191 -15.54 -4.25 6.05
C THR A 191 -15.85 -2.74 5.98
N ILE A 192 -16.97 -2.29 6.54
CA ILE A 192 -17.34 -0.87 6.57
C ILE A 192 -16.35 -0.07 7.43
N ASN A 193 -15.89 -0.63 8.55
CA ASN A 193 -14.86 0.03 9.36
C ASN A 193 -13.55 0.23 8.60
N ILE A 194 -13.17 -0.72 7.73
CA ILE A 194 -11.98 -0.56 6.86
C ILE A 194 -12.21 0.56 5.84
N LEU A 195 -13.39 0.58 5.20
CA LEU A 195 -13.75 1.63 4.24
C LEU A 195 -13.73 3.02 4.90
N VAL A 196 -14.33 3.15 6.09
CA VAL A 196 -14.33 4.40 6.86
C VAL A 196 -12.91 4.83 7.21
N LEU A 197 -12.06 3.91 7.68
CA LEU A 197 -10.64 4.20 7.94
C LEU A 197 -9.89 4.66 6.69
N PHE A 198 -10.15 4.04 5.54
CA PHE A 198 -9.57 4.45 4.26
C PHE A 198 -10.00 5.87 3.89
N VAL A 199 -11.30 6.19 3.98
CA VAL A 199 -11.83 7.52 3.70
C VAL A 199 -11.21 8.57 4.64
N ILE A 200 -11.09 8.27 5.94
CA ILE A 200 -10.44 9.14 6.92
C ILE A 200 -8.97 9.41 6.50
N ASN A 201 -8.23 8.38 6.10
CA ASN A 201 -6.84 8.55 5.65
C ASN A 201 -6.74 9.44 4.40
N VAL A 202 -7.65 9.29 3.44
CA VAL A 202 -7.71 10.14 2.24
C VAL A 202 -8.00 11.59 2.64
N VAL A 203 -8.98 11.83 3.52
CA VAL A 203 -9.30 13.18 4.00
C VAL A 203 -8.11 13.81 4.74
N ILE A 204 -7.44 13.07 5.63
CA ILE A 204 -6.25 13.55 6.33
C ILE A 204 -5.13 13.89 5.34
N PHE A 205 -4.91 13.06 4.33
CA PHE A 205 -3.91 13.32 3.29
C PHE A 205 -4.19 14.64 2.57
N PHE A 206 -5.39 14.83 2.03
CA PHE A 206 -5.72 16.02 1.26
C PHE A 206 -5.85 17.29 2.12
N LYS A 207 -6.37 17.17 3.34
CA LYS A 207 -6.63 18.35 4.21
C LYS A 207 -5.42 18.79 5.04
N ILE A 208 -4.51 17.88 5.35
CA ILE A 208 -3.43 18.14 6.31
C ILE A 208 -2.06 17.94 5.67
N VAL A 209 -1.85 16.80 5.01
CA VAL A 209 -0.52 16.47 4.46
C VAL A 209 -0.16 17.41 3.31
N LEU A 210 -1.12 17.73 2.42
CA LEU A 210 -0.89 18.71 1.34
C LEU A 210 -0.66 20.14 1.83
N ASN A 211 -1.13 20.47 3.03
CA ASN A 211 -0.91 21.77 3.66
C ASN A 211 0.39 21.83 4.48
N THR A 212 1.06 20.68 4.64
CA THR A 212 2.41 20.62 5.20
C THR A 212 3.39 20.90 4.07
N LEU A 213 4.38 21.79 4.28
CA LEU A 213 5.32 22.26 3.24
C LEU A 213 6.38 21.21 2.88
N ILE A 214 5.91 20.01 2.52
CA ILE A 214 6.69 18.86 2.09
C ILE A 214 6.43 18.63 0.60
N THR A 215 7.44 18.16 -0.13
CA THR A 215 7.30 17.84 -1.55
C THR A 215 6.31 16.70 -1.77
N LEU A 216 5.55 16.76 -2.88
CA LEU A 216 4.50 15.79 -3.18
C LEU A 216 5.10 14.39 -3.30
N ASN A 217 6.24 14.27 -3.97
CA ASN A 217 6.96 13.00 -4.13
C ASN A 217 7.35 12.40 -2.77
N LEU A 218 7.83 13.21 -1.83
CA LEU A 218 8.18 12.76 -0.49
C LEU A 218 6.94 12.33 0.29
N SER A 219 5.83 13.08 0.22
CA SER A 219 4.57 12.72 0.88
C SER A 219 3.99 11.39 0.36
N ILE A 220 3.96 11.19 -0.96
CA ILE A 220 3.51 9.94 -1.60
C ILE A 220 4.46 8.79 -1.25
N GLY A 221 5.79 9.05 -1.28
CA GLY A 221 6.81 8.07 -0.89
C GLY A 221 6.66 7.61 0.56
N LEU A 222 6.43 8.53 1.50
CA LEU A 222 6.20 8.22 2.90
C LEU A 222 4.94 7.38 3.12
N TYR A 223 3.84 7.69 2.42
CA TYR A 223 2.62 6.87 2.46
C TYR A 223 2.84 5.49 1.84
N ALA A 224 3.57 5.38 0.73
CA ALA A 224 3.89 4.11 0.09
C ALA A 224 4.77 3.23 1.00
N ILE A 225 5.76 3.84 1.68
CA ILE A 225 6.60 3.16 2.67
C ILE A 225 5.75 2.71 3.87
N ALA A 226 4.85 3.55 4.38
CA ALA A 226 3.96 3.18 5.48
C ALA A 226 3.06 1.99 5.11
N ILE A 227 2.52 1.96 3.90
CA ILE A 227 1.74 0.83 3.38
C ILE A 227 2.62 -0.42 3.26
N ALA A 228 3.86 -0.29 2.76
CA ALA A 228 4.80 -1.41 2.63
C ALA A 228 5.22 -1.99 4.00
N ILE A 229 5.47 -1.14 5.00
CA ILE A 229 5.71 -1.54 6.39
C ILE A 229 4.47 -2.24 6.94
N GLY A 230 3.28 -1.67 6.72
CA GLY A 230 2.01 -2.27 7.09
C GLY A 230 1.84 -3.68 6.51
N PHE A 231 2.21 -3.87 5.24
CA PHE A 231 2.21 -5.17 4.55
C PHE A 231 3.24 -6.14 5.15
N MET A 232 4.46 -5.68 5.41
CA MET A 232 5.53 -6.49 6.00
C MET A 232 5.18 -6.96 7.42
N LEU A 233 4.69 -6.06 8.27
CA LEU A 233 4.23 -6.36 9.62
C LEU A 233 2.99 -7.26 9.61
N ALA A 234 2.09 -7.08 8.64
CA ALA A 234 0.92 -7.95 8.49
C ALA A 234 1.32 -9.39 8.14
N ARG A 235 2.45 -9.60 7.44
CA ARG A 235 3.00 -10.93 7.12
C ARG A 235 3.56 -11.68 8.34
N LEU A 236 3.90 -10.97 9.42
CA LEU A 236 4.42 -11.57 10.67
C LEU A 236 3.33 -12.23 11.54
N VAL A 237 2.04 -12.01 11.24
CA VAL A 237 0.94 -12.53 12.05
C VAL A 237 0.02 -13.43 11.21
N LYS A 238 -0.19 -14.67 11.65
CA LYS A 238 -1.05 -15.62 10.93
C LYS A 238 -2.56 -15.27 11.07
N ARG A 239 -3.27 -15.51 9.94
CA ARG A 239 -4.61 -16.14 9.83
C ARG A 239 -5.90 -15.31 9.78
N ASN A 240 -5.89 -13.97 9.67
CA ASN A 240 -7.15 -13.25 9.43
C ASN A 240 -7.00 -12.10 8.42
N TYR A 241 -7.56 -12.28 7.23
CA TYR A 241 -7.62 -11.28 6.14
C TYR A 241 -8.15 -9.91 6.61
N TYR A 242 -9.11 -9.91 7.54
CA TYR A 242 -9.62 -8.68 8.13
C TYR A 242 -8.56 -7.92 8.95
N LYS A 243 -7.85 -8.63 9.84
CA LYS A 243 -6.76 -8.03 10.64
C LYS A 243 -5.61 -7.59 9.73
N TYR A 244 -5.42 -8.27 8.60
CA TYR A 244 -4.45 -7.93 7.56
C TYR A 244 -4.80 -6.59 6.88
N MET A 245 -6.00 -6.47 6.32
CA MET A 245 -6.47 -5.25 5.64
C MET A 245 -6.59 -4.04 6.57
N LEU A 246 -6.98 -4.26 7.82
CA LEU A 246 -7.08 -3.19 8.81
C LEU A 246 -5.70 -2.62 9.16
N ARG A 247 -4.66 -3.46 9.32
CA ARG A 247 -3.30 -2.99 9.61
C ARG A 247 -2.65 -2.24 8.46
N ILE A 248 -2.89 -2.68 7.22
CA ILE A 248 -2.43 -1.97 6.02
C ILE A 248 -3.06 -0.58 5.92
N ASN A 249 -4.33 -0.42 6.33
CA ASN A 249 -4.99 0.89 6.37
C ASN A 249 -4.61 1.72 7.60
N VAL A 250 -4.27 1.11 8.73
CA VAL A 250 -3.84 1.84 9.93
C VAL A 250 -2.45 2.45 9.75
N ALA A 251 -1.53 1.79 9.05
CA ALA A 251 -0.16 2.29 8.87
C ALA A 251 -0.07 3.70 8.22
N PRO A 252 -0.73 4.00 7.09
CA PRO A 252 -0.80 5.37 6.57
C PRO A 252 -1.58 6.32 7.50
N GLY A 253 -2.48 5.80 8.34
CA GLY A 253 -3.17 6.59 9.37
C GLY A 253 -2.28 7.02 10.53
N VAL A 254 -1.28 6.23 10.93
CA VAL A 254 -0.27 6.64 11.93
C VAL A 254 0.56 7.80 11.38
N LEU A 255 0.96 7.71 10.11
CA LEU A 255 1.68 8.78 9.42
C LEU A 255 0.79 10.03 9.24
N GLY A 256 -0.49 9.83 8.91
CA GLY A 256 -1.50 10.89 8.89
C GLY A 256 -1.69 11.55 10.26
N LEU A 257 -1.70 10.78 11.36
CA LEU A 257 -1.79 11.29 12.72
C LEU A 257 -0.56 12.14 13.08
N PHE A 258 0.64 11.73 12.66
CA PHE A 258 1.84 12.54 12.83
C PHE A 258 1.69 13.93 12.18
N PHE A 259 1.24 13.98 10.93
CA PHE A 259 0.99 15.26 10.25
C PHE A 259 -0.17 16.04 10.86
N LEU A 260 -1.21 15.35 11.34
CA LEU A 260 -2.34 15.97 12.04
C LEU A 260 -1.89 16.63 13.35
N LEU A 261 -1.06 15.96 14.14
CA LEU A 261 -0.50 16.54 15.36
C LEU A 261 0.42 17.72 15.03
N ASN A 262 1.24 17.59 13.99
CA ASN A 262 2.08 18.69 13.52
C ASN A 262 1.26 19.94 13.16
N TYR A 263 0.15 19.75 12.44
CA TYR A 263 -0.73 20.81 11.95
C TYR A 263 -1.69 21.36 13.02
N ALA A 264 -2.16 20.52 13.93
CA ALA A 264 -3.09 20.92 14.98
C ALA A 264 -2.40 21.76 16.06
N PHE A 265 -1.16 21.39 16.40
CA PHE A 265 -0.35 22.08 17.41
C PHE A 265 0.66 23.06 16.81
N SER A 266 0.47 23.48 15.56
CA SER A 266 1.30 24.52 14.96
C SER A 266 1.14 25.86 15.68
N ARG A 267 2.23 26.62 15.77
CA ARG A 267 2.31 27.89 16.53
C ARG A 267 3.05 28.95 15.70
N ASN A 268 3.12 30.16 16.24
CA ASN A 268 3.86 31.29 15.67
C ASN A 268 3.41 31.61 14.22
N PRO A 269 2.18 32.14 14.03
CA PRO A 269 1.71 32.53 12.72
C PRO A 269 2.57 33.65 12.13
N VAL A 270 3.05 33.43 10.90
CA VAL A 270 3.78 34.39 10.10
C VAL A 270 3.08 34.51 8.76
N SER A 271 2.62 35.72 8.44
CA SER A 271 2.02 36.02 7.15
C SER A 271 3.09 36.51 6.18
N GLU A 272 3.23 35.84 5.05
CA GLU A 272 4.10 36.27 3.96
C GLU A 272 3.28 36.48 2.68
N THR A 273 3.48 37.61 2.01
CA THR A 273 2.81 37.95 0.76
C THR A 273 3.78 37.80 -0.40
N TYR A 274 3.35 37.10 -1.45
CA TYR A 274 4.14 36.89 -2.66
C TYR A 274 3.43 37.39 -3.89
N TRP A 275 4.23 37.85 -4.84
CA TRP A 275 3.78 38.04 -6.19
C TRP A 275 3.59 36.68 -6.88
N TYR A 276 2.58 36.62 -7.73
CA TYR A 276 2.34 35.45 -8.54
C TYR A 276 2.01 35.86 -9.97
N SER A 277 2.52 35.08 -10.91
CA SER A 277 2.08 35.11 -12.29
C SER A 277 1.08 33.98 -12.51
N TYR A 278 0.13 34.21 -13.41
CA TYR A 278 -0.81 33.17 -13.80
C TYR A 278 -0.68 32.91 -15.29
N ASN A 279 -0.58 31.64 -15.67
CA ASN A 279 -0.54 31.28 -17.07
C ASN A 279 -1.96 31.06 -17.60
N ARG A 280 -2.51 32.07 -18.28
CA ARG A 280 -3.85 32.04 -18.89
C ARG A 280 -3.97 31.00 -20.03
N TYR A 281 -2.84 30.54 -20.58
CA TYR A 281 -2.82 29.64 -21.73
C TYR A 281 -2.99 28.15 -21.39
N GLN A 282 -3.04 27.77 -20.10
CA GLN A 282 -3.13 26.37 -19.66
C GLN A 282 -4.51 25.90 -19.16
N SER A 283 -5.46 26.80 -18.85
CA SER A 283 -6.86 26.48 -18.51
C SER A 283 -7.73 27.74 -18.39
N LYS A 284 -8.96 27.70 -18.93
CA LYS A 284 -9.97 28.78 -18.77
C LYS A 284 -10.72 28.73 -17.44
N VAL A 285 -10.64 27.60 -16.73
CA VAL A 285 -11.40 27.32 -15.49
C VAL A 285 -10.47 27.35 -14.27
N PHE A 286 -9.19 27.05 -14.47
CA PHE A 286 -8.22 26.93 -13.41
C PHE A 286 -6.98 27.73 -13.77
N TYR A 287 -6.76 28.86 -13.11
CA TYR A 287 -5.52 29.60 -13.28
C TYR A 287 -4.40 28.84 -12.56
N THR A 288 -3.41 28.34 -13.29
CA THR A 288 -2.18 27.85 -12.67
C THR A 288 -1.41 29.06 -12.16
N VAL A 289 -1.45 29.24 -10.84
CA VAL A 289 -0.74 30.30 -10.14
C VAL A 289 0.70 29.84 -9.86
N LEU A 290 1.66 30.55 -10.43
CA LEU A 290 3.09 30.36 -10.22
C LEU A 290 3.61 31.50 -9.34
N LEU A 291 4.08 31.15 -8.14
CA LEU A 291 4.71 32.12 -7.23
C LEU A 291 6.06 32.57 -7.80
N GLU A 292 6.30 33.87 -7.77
CA GLU A 292 7.54 34.49 -8.27
C GLU A 292 8.67 34.41 -7.21
N ASP A 293 9.82 35.05 -7.46
CA ASP A 293 10.92 35.22 -6.50
C ASP A 293 11.51 33.93 -5.89
N GLY A 294 11.40 32.80 -6.59
CA GLY A 294 12.00 31.54 -6.14
C GLY A 294 11.37 30.98 -4.85
N VAL A 295 10.12 31.34 -4.55
CA VAL A 295 9.40 30.89 -3.34
C VAL A 295 9.36 29.36 -3.22
N TYR A 296 9.32 28.64 -4.33
CA TYR A 296 9.39 27.17 -4.36
C TYR A 296 10.72 26.60 -3.84
N ASN A 297 11.81 27.36 -3.89
CA ASN A 297 13.09 26.99 -3.29
C ASN A 297 13.10 27.22 -1.78
N LYS A 298 12.43 28.29 -1.32
CA LYS A 298 12.28 28.61 0.11
C LYS A 298 11.32 27.64 0.81
N TYR A 299 10.27 27.21 0.13
CA TYR A 299 9.24 26.32 0.64
C TYR A 299 9.00 25.11 -0.28
N PRO A 300 9.85 24.07 -0.18
CA PRO A 300 9.80 22.88 -1.03
C PRO A 300 8.58 22.01 -0.69
N GLY A 301 7.43 22.40 -1.22
CA GLY A 301 6.15 21.81 -0.83
C GLY A 301 4.97 22.76 -0.89
N ILE A 302 5.21 24.07 -1.04
CA ILE A 302 4.16 25.06 -1.22
C ILE A 302 3.30 24.69 -2.43
N ARG A 303 1.97 24.81 -2.25
CA ARG A 303 0.98 24.50 -3.26
C ARG A 303 0.08 25.71 -3.44
N THR A 304 -0.11 26.06 -4.70
CA THR A 304 -1.14 26.97 -5.16
C THR A 304 -2.28 26.09 -5.68
N PHE A 305 -3.44 26.16 -5.03
CA PHE A 305 -4.63 25.45 -5.52
C PHE A 305 -5.36 26.36 -6.51
N ALA A 306 -5.92 25.75 -7.55
CA ALA A 306 -6.56 26.48 -8.63
C ALA A 306 -7.77 27.28 -8.10
N ILE A 307 -7.78 28.55 -8.44
CA ILE A 307 -8.81 29.51 -8.01
C ILE A 307 -9.67 29.82 -9.23
N GLU A 308 -10.98 29.73 -9.07
CA GLU A 308 -11.97 29.96 -10.14
C GLU A 308 -12.31 31.45 -10.27
N ASP A 309 -12.41 32.17 -9.14
CA ASP A 309 -12.80 33.58 -9.08
C ASP A 309 -11.76 34.45 -8.36
N GLY A 310 -11.34 35.53 -9.01
CA GLY A 310 -10.61 36.63 -8.37
C GLY A 310 -9.16 36.89 -8.75
N VAL A 311 -8.65 36.14 -9.72
CA VAL A 311 -7.30 36.33 -10.27
C VAL A 311 -7.21 37.52 -11.24
N GLN A 312 -8.35 38.11 -11.61
CA GLN A 312 -8.40 39.09 -12.71
C GLN A 312 -7.76 40.44 -12.38
N ASP A 313 -7.67 40.83 -11.10
CA ASP A 313 -7.23 42.19 -10.73
C ASP A 313 -6.06 42.26 -9.72
N ASN A 314 -5.51 41.13 -9.24
CA ASN A 314 -4.43 41.15 -8.24
C ASN A 314 -3.34 40.11 -8.50
N ASN A 315 -2.08 40.51 -8.41
CA ASN A 315 -0.92 39.61 -8.53
C ASN A 315 -0.33 39.21 -7.17
N ARG A 316 -1.05 39.38 -6.04
CA ARG A 316 -0.53 39.07 -4.69
C ARG A 316 -1.33 38.00 -3.97
N VAL A 317 -0.63 37.07 -3.34
CA VAL A 317 -1.21 36.03 -2.49
C VAL A 317 -0.51 36.03 -1.14
N THR A 318 -1.27 35.97 -0.06
CA THR A 318 -0.71 35.90 1.30
C THR A 318 -0.94 34.54 1.89
N TYR A 319 0.15 33.92 2.34
CA TYR A 319 0.14 32.67 3.06
C TYR A 319 0.31 32.95 4.54
N GLU A 320 -0.55 32.36 5.36
CA GLU A 320 -0.31 32.27 6.79
C GLU A 320 0.41 30.95 7.08
N PHE A 321 1.71 31.06 7.35
CA PHE A 321 2.54 29.94 7.75
C PHE A 321 2.57 29.80 9.27
N GLN A 322 2.61 28.57 9.74
CA GLN A 322 2.84 28.27 11.15
C GLN A 322 3.92 27.21 11.28
N GLU A 323 4.67 27.28 12.37
CA GLU A 323 5.67 26.27 12.71
C GLU A 323 4.96 25.09 13.37
N GLY A 324 4.97 23.94 12.71
CA GLY A 324 4.38 22.73 13.24
C GLY A 324 5.16 22.16 14.41
N LEU A 325 4.49 21.34 15.22
CA LEU A 325 5.05 20.75 16.45
C LEU A 325 6.39 20.03 16.24
N PHE A 326 6.59 19.41 15.07
CA PHE A 326 7.80 18.66 14.75
C PHE A 326 8.79 19.45 13.87
N GLY A 327 8.67 20.78 13.84
CA GLY A 327 9.50 21.66 13.02
C GLY A 327 9.11 21.68 11.54
N LEU A 328 8.05 20.97 11.16
CA LEU A 328 7.51 20.99 9.80
C LEU A 328 6.55 22.17 9.66
N ARG A 329 6.91 23.16 8.85
CA ARG A 329 6.05 24.31 8.58
C ARG A 329 4.80 23.90 7.81
N VAL A 330 3.69 24.54 8.15
CA VAL A 330 2.37 24.30 7.55
C VAL A 330 1.78 25.61 7.02
N ALA A 331 1.09 25.55 5.90
CA ALA A 331 0.26 26.64 5.39
C ALA A 331 -1.18 26.44 5.89
N LYS A 332 -1.67 27.32 6.77
CA LYS A 332 -2.99 27.20 7.41
C LYS A 332 -4.08 27.87 6.59
N HIS A 333 -3.79 29.09 6.13
CA HIS A 333 -4.72 29.93 5.41
C HIS A 333 -4.01 30.55 4.21
N ILE A 334 -4.75 30.68 3.11
CA ILE A 334 -4.31 31.34 1.90
C ILE A 334 -5.33 32.43 1.63
N TYR A 335 -4.89 33.68 1.71
CA TYR A 335 -5.71 34.86 1.47
C TYR A 335 -5.30 35.48 0.13
N LEU A 336 -6.28 35.67 -0.73
CA LEU A 336 -6.15 36.50 -1.92
C LEU A 336 -6.68 37.87 -1.54
N TYR A 337 -5.83 38.87 -1.61
CA TYR A 337 -6.24 40.23 -1.33
C TYR A 337 -6.68 40.92 -2.62
N TYR A 338 -7.78 41.66 -2.52
CA TYR A 338 -8.18 42.67 -3.48
C TYR A 338 -7.84 44.03 -2.93
N GLU A 339 -6.94 44.76 -3.59
CA GLU A 339 -6.96 46.22 -3.43
C GLU A 339 -8.14 46.74 -4.26
N LEU A 340 -9.19 47.20 -3.58
CA LEU A 340 -10.17 48.08 -4.22
C LEU A 340 -9.45 49.41 -4.50
N PRO A 341 -9.65 50.02 -5.68
CA PRO A 341 -9.05 51.30 -6.05
C PRO A 341 -9.44 52.44 -5.10
#